data_AF-A0A3R6N0X9-F1
#
_entry.id   AF-A0A3R6N0X9-F1
#
_cell.length_a   1.000
_cell.length_b   1.000
_cell.length_c   1.000
_cell.angle_alpha   90.00
_cell.angle_beta   90.00
_cell.angle_gamma   90.00
#
_symmetry.space_group_name_H-M   'P 1'
#
loop_
_entity.id
_entity.type
_entity.pdbx_description
1 polymer ?
#
loop_
_entity_poly.entity_id
_entity_poly.type
_entity_poly.pdbx_seq_one_letter_code
_entity_poly.pdbx_strand_id
1 'polypeptide(L)'
;MKKNKLFIGYNCRITAYDLMKDYIKVGNTGKANPSQLFMDQDALKNAPTKKFSGKQRKAFESIFSTVQTKYTKNVATHAAIWAKDWKNKKISVSGKTKATLISVVLHSSFSKTENELFVGHTGVLVPTKNHKYLFIEKLSFQLPYQVTRFESKEQLNDYLMGMYDTEWGQDTAKPFIMENTKLMKEYHAVSDR
;
A
#
# COMPACT_ATOMS: atom_id res chain seq x y z
N MET A 1 14.31 -24.83 14.64
CA MET A 1 12.92 -24.28 14.68
C MET A 1 12.02 -25.19 13.87
N LYS A 2 10.87 -25.64 14.41
CA LYS A 2 9.89 -26.40 13.61
C LYS A 2 9.22 -25.46 12.60
N LYS A 3 9.19 -25.85 11.33
CA LYS A 3 8.55 -25.07 10.25
C LYS A 3 7.03 -25.10 10.46
N ASN A 4 6.41 -23.95 10.76
CA ASN A 4 4.95 -23.86 10.80
C ASN A 4 4.42 -23.90 9.36
N LYS A 5 3.76 -25.00 8.97
CA LYS A 5 3.21 -25.17 7.62
C LYS A 5 2.10 -24.17 7.28
N LEU A 6 1.48 -23.55 8.30
CA LEU A 6 0.46 -22.52 8.12
C LEU A 6 1.05 -21.11 7.95
N PHE A 7 2.34 -20.92 8.20
CA PHE A 7 2.96 -19.60 8.03
C PHE A 7 3.28 -19.36 6.55
N ILE A 8 2.43 -18.58 5.90
CA ILE A 8 2.57 -18.27 4.47
C ILE A 8 3.69 -17.27 4.16
N GLY A 9 4.35 -16.67 5.17
CA GLY A 9 5.37 -15.63 5.02
C GLY A 9 4.85 -14.24 5.37
N TYR A 10 5.60 -13.18 5.05
CA TYR A 10 5.14 -11.79 5.18
C TYR A 10 5.02 -11.16 3.79
N ASN A 11 3.95 -10.46 3.48
CA ASN A 11 3.78 -9.79 2.19
C ASN A 11 4.31 -8.35 2.18
N CYS A 12 4.05 -7.63 1.08
CA CYS A 12 4.38 -6.22 0.89
C CYS A 12 3.84 -5.32 2.02
N ARG A 13 2.56 -5.45 2.39
CA ARG A 13 1.91 -4.62 3.42
C ARG A 13 2.53 -4.80 4.79
N ILE A 14 2.68 -6.04 5.26
CA ILE A 14 3.29 -6.34 6.56
C ILE A 14 4.73 -5.81 6.60
N THR A 15 5.47 -6.01 5.51
CA THR A 15 6.86 -5.58 5.36
C THR A 15 7.00 -4.06 5.43
N ALA A 16 6.26 -3.35 4.58
CA ALA A 16 6.35 -1.90 4.47
C ALA A 16 5.95 -1.24 5.79
N TYR A 17 4.94 -1.78 6.48
CA TYR A 17 4.59 -1.32 7.81
C TYR A 17 5.65 -1.66 8.85
N ASP A 18 6.27 -2.85 8.83
CA ASP A 18 7.34 -3.17 9.78
C ASP A 18 8.52 -2.18 9.70
N LEU A 19 8.85 -1.73 8.48
CA LEU A 19 9.88 -0.73 8.21
C LEU A 19 9.47 0.70 8.64
N MET A 20 8.19 1.03 8.56
CA MET A 20 7.69 2.41 8.73
C MET A 20 6.93 2.67 10.04
N LYS A 21 6.53 1.63 10.79
CA LYS A 21 5.60 1.73 11.94
C LYS A 21 6.00 2.75 13.00
N ASP A 22 7.30 2.94 13.22
CA ASP A 22 7.80 3.88 14.23
C ASP A 22 7.70 5.35 13.78
N TYR A 23 7.48 5.58 12.49
CA TYR A 23 7.27 6.89 11.88
C TYR A 23 5.80 7.17 11.53
N ILE A 24 4.91 6.17 11.59
CA ILE A 24 3.49 6.34 11.28
C ILE A 24 2.67 6.42 12.56
N LYS A 25 1.92 7.52 12.72
CA LYS A 25 0.93 7.67 13.78
C LYS A 25 -0.46 7.40 13.22
N VAL A 26 -1.25 6.61 13.95
CA VAL A 26 -2.67 6.39 13.68
C VAL A 26 -3.48 6.86 14.87
N GLY A 27 -4.30 7.89 14.69
CA GLY A 27 -5.08 8.47 15.78
C GLY A 27 -6.48 7.87 16.00
N ASN A 28 -7.03 7.14 15.02
CA ASN A 28 -8.30 6.43 15.17
C ASN A 28 -8.28 5.09 14.43
N THR A 29 -8.25 3.99 15.20
CA THR A 29 -8.27 2.62 14.66
C THR A 29 -9.65 1.98 14.63
N GLY A 30 -10.69 2.65 15.16
CA GLY A 30 -12.05 2.10 15.23
C GLY A 30 -12.80 2.10 13.90
N LYS A 31 -12.20 2.65 12.84
CA LYS A 31 -12.77 2.75 11.49
C LYS A 31 -12.03 1.90 10.46
N ALA A 32 -11.22 0.95 10.90
CA ALA A 32 -10.54 0.04 9.99
C ALA A 32 -11.56 -0.93 9.36
N ASN A 33 -11.49 -1.10 8.05
CA ASN A 33 -12.20 -2.13 7.29
C ASN A 33 -11.16 -3.13 6.76
N PRO A 34 -11.04 -4.33 7.38
CA PRO A 34 -10.02 -5.31 7.01
C PRO A 34 -10.46 -6.26 5.88
N SER A 35 -11.51 -5.96 5.10
CA SER A 35 -12.06 -6.90 4.10
C SER A 35 -11.03 -7.43 3.10
N GLN A 36 -10.01 -6.65 2.76
CA GLN A 36 -8.93 -7.02 1.83
C GLN A 36 -7.63 -7.48 2.52
N LEU A 37 -7.67 -7.74 3.85
CA LEU A 37 -6.51 -8.05 4.69
C LEU A 37 -6.48 -9.50 5.22
N PHE A 38 -7.32 -10.39 4.69
CA PHE A 38 -7.43 -11.77 5.21
C PHE A 38 -6.10 -12.53 5.18
N MET A 39 -5.33 -12.44 4.09
CA MET A 39 -4.00 -13.09 4.00
C MET A 39 -3.01 -12.48 4.99
N ASP A 40 -3.04 -11.18 5.20
CA ASP A 40 -2.19 -10.48 6.16
C ASP A 40 -2.51 -10.92 7.59
N GLN A 41 -3.80 -11.02 7.91
CA GLN A 41 -4.26 -11.45 9.21
C GLN A 41 -3.89 -12.90 9.49
N ASP A 42 -4.01 -13.80 8.50
CA ASP A 42 -3.59 -15.19 8.60
C ASP A 42 -2.06 -15.31 8.77
N ALA A 43 -1.28 -14.61 7.93
CA ALA A 43 0.17 -14.55 8.04
C ALA A 43 0.65 -14.09 9.44
N LEU A 44 0.04 -13.03 9.97
CA LEU A 44 0.36 -12.51 11.31
C LEU A 44 -0.08 -13.45 12.44
N LYS A 45 -1.18 -14.19 12.26
CA LYS A 45 -1.67 -15.19 13.22
C LYS A 45 -0.74 -16.40 13.28
N ASN A 46 -0.26 -16.87 12.14
CA ASN A 46 0.56 -18.08 12.01
C ASN A 46 2.07 -17.80 12.09
N ALA A 47 2.48 -16.53 12.28
CA ALA A 47 3.88 -16.15 12.38
C ALA A 47 4.62 -16.88 13.52
N PRO A 48 5.90 -17.28 13.32
CA PRO A 48 6.68 -18.01 14.32
C PRO A 48 6.96 -17.16 15.58
N THR A 49 6.93 -15.84 15.43
CA THR A 49 7.09 -14.87 16.52
C THR A 49 6.03 -13.79 16.38
N LYS A 50 5.55 -13.27 17.51
CA LYS A 50 4.61 -12.15 17.53
C LYS A 50 5.26 -10.89 16.92
N LYS A 51 4.93 -10.62 15.66
CA LYS A 51 5.53 -9.53 14.87
C LYS A 51 5.06 -8.14 15.32
N PHE A 52 3.77 -8.01 15.64
CA PHE A 52 3.12 -6.76 16.06
C PHE A 52 2.42 -6.91 17.41
N SER A 53 2.50 -5.87 18.23
CA SER A 53 1.63 -5.70 19.40
C SER A 53 0.17 -5.51 18.97
N GLY A 54 -0.78 -5.67 19.89
CA GLY A 54 -2.20 -5.45 19.57
C GLY A 54 -2.49 -4.04 19.05
N LYS A 55 -1.80 -3.04 19.61
CA LYS A 55 -1.87 -1.64 19.13
C LYS A 55 -1.28 -1.49 17.72
N GLN A 56 -0.12 -2.10 17.47
CA GLN A 56 0.50 -2.08 16.14
C GLN A 56 -0.35 -2.80 15.10
N ARG A 57 -1.06 -3.88 15.46
CA ARG A 57 -1.97 -4.60 14.56
C ARG A 57 -3.19 -3.77 14.17
N LYS A 58 -3.81 -3.07 15.13
CA LYS A 58 -4.91 -2.13 14.85
C LYS A 58 -4.47 -0.97 13.95
N ALA A 59 -3.26 -0.45 14.16
CA ALA A 59 -2.70 0.59 13.31
C ALA A 59 -2.40 0.07 11.89
N PHE A 60 -1.84 -1.14 11.75
CA PHE A 60 -1.65 -1.83 10.48
C PHE A 60 -2.97 -1.95 9.69
N GLU A 61 -4.02 -2.47 10.33
CA GLU A 61 -5.33 -2.64 9.71
C GLU A 61 -5.97 -1.30 9.31
N SER A 62 -5.65 -0.22 10.03
CA SER A 62 -6.15 1.11 9.69
C SER A 62 -5.48 1.71 8.47
N ILE A 63 -4.16 1.49 8.32
CA ILE A 63 -3.34 2.01 7.21
C ILE A 63 -3.72 1.35 5.88
N PHE A 64 -3.92 0.03 5.89
CA PHE A 64 -4.24 -0.76 4.69
C PHE A 64 -5.72 -1.14 4.57
N SER A 65 -6.56 -0.52 5.38
CA SER A 65 -8.01 -0.69 5.34
C SER A 65 -8.55 -0.46 3.92
N THR A 66 -9.49 -1.30 3.53
CA THR A 66 -10.35 -1.05 2.36
C THR A 66 -11.11 0.26 2.54
N VAL A 67 -11.32 1.01 1.46
CA VAL A 67 -12.04 2.28 1.45
C VAL A 67 -13.20 2.21 0.47
N GLN A 68 -14.41 2.45 0.93
CA GLN A 68 -15.59 2.55 0.06
C GLN A 68 -15.47 3.79 -0.84
N THR A 69 -15.79 3.64 -2.12
CA THR A 69 -15.63 4.68 -3.14
C THR A 69 -16.86 4.80 -4.06
N LYS A 70 -16.77 5.67 -5.07
CA LYS A 70 -17.85 5.93 -6.02
C LYS A 70 -17.69 5.07 -7.27
N TYR A 71 -18.80 4.74 -7.94
CA TYR A 71 -18.79 4.16 -9.29
C TYR A 71 -18.32 5.22 -10.31
N THR A 72 -17.02 5.27 -10.56
CA THR A 72 -16.37 6.16 -11.51
C THR A 72 -15.00 5.61 -11.89
N LYS A 73 -14.46 6.02 -13.04
CA LYS A 73 -13.08 5.74 -13.45
C LYS A 73 -12.11 6.89 -13.15
N ASN A 74 -12.60 7.97 -12.53
CA ASN A 74 -11.81 9.17 -12.27
C ASN A 74 -10.84 8.96 -11.09
N VAL A 75 -9.55 8.79 -11.42
CA VAL A 75 -8.49 8.57 -10.43
C VAL A 75 -8.38 9.70 -9.41
N ALA A 76 -8.51 10.97 -9.82
CA ALA A 76 -8.45 12.10 -8.90
C ALA A 76 -9.56 12.04 -7.82
N THR A 77 -10.75 11.58 -8.21
CA THR A 77 -11.87 11.34 -7.29
C THR A 77 -11.53 10.25 -6.28
N HIS A 78 -10.96 9.13 -6.73
CA HIS A 78 -10.55 8.06 -5.84
C HIS A 78 -9.41 8.45 -4.91
N ALA A 79 -8.38 9.13 -5.41
CA ALA A 79 -7.27 9.61 -4.62
C ALA A 79 -7.72 10.60 -3.53
N ALA A 80 -8.69 11.46 -3.84
CA ALA A 80 -9.29 12.37 -2.86
C ALA A 80 -10.08 11.62 -1.76
N ILE A 81 -10.83 10.57 -2.14
CA ILE A 81 -11.54 9.69 -1.19
C ILE A 81 -10.54 8.96 -0.28
N TRP A 82 -9.47 8.41 -0.85
CA TRP A 82 -8.40 7.74 -0.10
C TRP A 82 -7.73 8.68 0.90
N ALA A 83 -7.33 9.88 0.46
CA ALA A 83 -6.71 10.89 1.31
C ALA A 83 -7.66 11.33 2.44
N LYS A 84 -8.96 11.47 2.15
CA LYS A 84 -9.98 11.79 3.15
C LYS A 84 -10.12 10.67 4.19
N ASP A 85 -10.05 9.42 3.78
CA ASP A 85 -10.09 8.28 4.70
C ASP A 85 -8.89 8.29 5.68
N TRP A 86 -7.66 8.45 5.17
CA TRP A 86 -6.47 8.60 6.03
C TRP A 86 -6.59 9.80 6.98
N LYS A 87 -7.12 10.93 6.50
CA LYS A 87 -7.40 12.11 7.34
C LYS A 87 -8.39 11.78 8.46
N ASN A 88 -9.48 11.06 8.17
CA ASN A 88 -10.49 10.65 9.15
C ASN A 88 -9.94 9.68 10.21
N LYS A 89 -8.99 8.82 9.82
CA LYS A 89 -8.26 7.91 10.71
C LYS A 89 -7.10 8.60 11.44
N LYS A 90 -6.88 9.89 11.17
CA LYS A 90 -5.78 10.71 11.72
C LYS A 90 -4.42 10.02 11.50
N ILE A 91 -4.21 9.51 10.29
CA ILE A 91 -2.95 8.86 9.90
C ILE A 91 -1.98 9.95 9.44
N SER A 92 -0.77 9.94 9.99
CA SER A 92 0.31 10.83 9.57
C SER A 92 1.66 10.14 9.62
N VAL A 93 2.55 10.55 8.72
CA VAL A 93 3.95 10.11 8.69
C VAL A 93 4.82 11.22 9.27
N SER A 94 5.73 10.86 10.17
CA SER A 94 6.60 11.79 10.88
C SER A 94 7.61 12.44 9.94
N GLY A 95 7.79 13.76 10.04
CA GLY A 95 8.87 14.48 9.35
C GLY A 95 10.28 14.15 9.84
N LYS A 96 10.42 13.27 10.86
CA LYS A 96 11.73 12.75 11.32
C LYS A 96 12.36 11.76 10.33
N THR A 97 11.58 11.23 9.39
CA THR A 97 12.10 10.38 8.31
C THR A 97 11.89 11.05 6.96
N LYS A 98 12.81 10.82 6.04
CA LYS A 98 12.64 11.15 4.62
C LYS A 98 12.03 9.98 3.83
N ALA A 99 11.90 8.81 4.44
CA ALA A 99 11.29 7.66 3.81
C ALA A 99 9.77 7.86 3.66
N THR A 100 9.21 7.40 2.55
CA THR A 100 7.79 7.49 2.27
C THR A 100 7.19 6.12 1.99
N LEU A 101 5.96 5.92 2.43
CA LEU A 101 5.18 4.74 2.07
C LEU A 101 4.61 4.95 0.67
N ILE A 102 4.93 4.07 -0.26
CA ILE A 102 4.36 4.07 -1.60
C ILE A 102 3.31 2.98 -1.66
N SER A 103 2.10 3.33 -2.08
CA SER A 103 0.97 2.39 -2.17
C SER A 103 0.36 2.46 -3.56
N VAL A 104 0.37 1.34 -4.27
CA VAL A 104 -0.41 1.13 -5.48
C VAL A 104 -1.83 0.75 -5.05
N VAL A 105 -2.78 1.64 -5.30
CA VAL A 105 -4.18 1.48 -4.93
C VAL A 105 -4.96 1.00 -6.16
N LEU A 106 -5.72 -0.08 -5.96
CA LEU A 106 -6.58 -0.69 -6.97
C LEU A 106 -8.04 -0.32 -6.70
N HIS A 107 -8.83 -0.23 -7.77
CA HIS A 107 -10.27 -0.04 -7.70
C HIS A 107 -10.97 -1.37 -8.04
N SER A 108 -11.72 -1.92 -7.09
CA SER A 108 -12.69 -2.99 -7.34
C SER A 108 -14.06 -2.39 -7.58
N SER A 109 -14.70 -2.75 -8.69
CA SER A 109 -16.07 -2.35 -9.02
C SER A 109 -16.89 -3.61 -9.33
N PHE A 110 -17.78 -3.99 -8.41
CA PHE A 110 -18.67 -5.14 -8.60
C PHE A 110 -20.03 -4.72 -9.16
N SER A 111 -20.50 -3.54 -8.78
CA SER A 111 -21.76 -2.96 -9.25
C SER A 111 -21.72 -1.44 -9.15
N LYS A 112 -22.78 -0.77 -9.60
CA LYS A 112 -22.92 0.69 -9.45
C LYS A 112 -22.92 1.15 -7.99
N THR A 113 -23.17 0.26 -7.03
CA THR A 113 -23.25 0.55 -5.59
C THR A 113 -22.11 -0.08 -4.79
N GLU A 114 -21.37 -1.01 -5.36
CA GLU A 114 -20.30 -1.76 -4.67
C GLU A 114 -18.94 -1.44 -5.32
N ASN A 115 -18.27 -0.45 -4.74
CA ASN A 115 -16.99 0.06 -5.25
C ASN A 115 -16.02 0.27 -4.09
N GLU A 116 -14.85 -0.33 -4.20
CA GLU A 116 -13.85 -0.35 -3.13
C GLU A 116 -12.46 0.01 -3.64
N LEU A 117 -11.69 0.71 -2.81
CA LEU A 117 -10.26 0.94 -3.00
C LEU A 117 -9.48 0.12 -1.99
N PHE A 118 -8.39 -0.49 -2.44
CA PHE A 118 -7.50 -1.25 -1.56
C PHE A 118 -6.05 -1.21 -2.07
N VAL A 119 -5.10 -1.41 -1.16
CA VAL A 119 -3.68 -1.50 -1.52
C VAL A 119 -3.41 -2.86 -2.14
N GLY A 120 -3.17 -2.89 -3.45
CA GLY A 120 -2.73 -4.07 -4.18
C GLY A 120 -1.23 -4.31 -4.02
N HIS A 121 -0.44 -3.24 -3.90
CA HIS A 121 0.99 -3.33 -3.61
C HIS A 121 1.51 -2.14 -2.83
N THR A 122 2.58 -2.34 -2.05
CA THR A 122 3.22 -1.27 -1.30
C THR A 122 4.69 -1.54 -1.04
N GLY A 123 5.46 -0.46 -0.92
CA GLY A 123 6.86 -0.51 -0.51
C GLY A 123 7.28 0.80 0.17
N VAL A 124 8.56 0.87 0.54
CA VAL A 124 9.13 2.03 1.20
C VAL A 124 10.15 2.67 0.26
N LEU A 125 9.93 3.94 -0.06
CA LEU A 125 10.85 4.73 -0.86
C LEU A 125 11.77 5.52 0.06
N VAL A 126 13.08 5.36 -0.11
CA VAL A 126 14.11 6.06 0.67
C VAL A 126 14.94 6.94 -0.27
N PRO A 127 14.93 8.27 -0.09
CA PRO A 127 15.82 9.14 -0.84
C PRO A 127 17.27 8.97 -0.38
N THR A 128 18.19 8.99 -1.33
CA THR A 128 19.63 8.88 -1.09
C THR A 128 20.32 10.25 -1.15
N LYS A 129 21.57 10.33 -0.71
CA LYS A 129 22.37 11.57 -0.76
C LYS A 129 22.59 12.11 -2.18
N ASN A 130 22.56 11.24 -3.19
CA ASN A 130 22.84 11.60 -4.58
C ASN A 130 21.56 11.86 -5.39
N HIS A 131 20.48 12.32 -4.73
CA HIS A 131 19.18 12.60 -5.33
C HIS A 131 18.50 11.41 -6.04
N LYS A 132 18.95 10.18 -5.78
CA LYS A 132 18.32 8.93 -6.24
C LYS A 132 17.39 8.34 -5.19
N TYR A 133 16.64 7.33 -5.58
CA TYR A 133 15.71 6.63 -4.70
C TYR A 133 16.02 5.13 -4.60
N LEU A 134 15.88 4.58 -3.40
CA LEU A 134 15.86 3.15 -3.15
C LEU A 134 14.43 2.75 -2.80
N PHE A 135 13.84 1.87 -3.60
CA PHE A 135 12.53 1.32 -3.35
C PHE A 135 12.68 -0.08 -2.74
N ILE A 136 12.26 -0.22 -1.50
CA ILE A 136 12.30 -1.46 -0.75
C ILE A 136 10.92 -2.09 -0.80
N GLU A 137 10.82 -3.29 -1.36
CA GLU A 137 9.54 -3.97 -1.54
C GLU A 137 9.67 -5.48 -1.37
N LYS A 138 8.51 -6.14 -1.36
CA LYS A 138 8.41 -7.59 -1.31
C LYS A 138 7.32 -8.04 -2.27
N LEU A 139 7.73 -8.75 -3.33
CA LEU A 139 6.84 -9.13 -4.43
C LEU A 139 5.91 -10.29 -4.07
N SER A 140 6.34 -11.18 -3.19
CA SER A 140 5.51 -12.28 -2.71
C SER A 140 5.92 -12.68 -1.30
N PHE A 141 5.07 -13.47 -0.63
CA PHE A 141 5.33 -13.87 0.74
C PHE A 141 6.63 -14.68 0.91
N GLN A 142 7.02 -15.43 -0.12
CA GLN A 142 8.15 -16.38 -0.08
C GLN A 142 9.46 -15.78 -0.61
N LEU A 143 9.40 -14.79 -1.50
CA LEU A 143 10.58 -14.15 -2.07
C LEU A 143 11.24 -13.20 -1.08
N PRO A 144 12.57 -13.05 -1.02
CA PRO A 144 13.24 -12.10 -0.12
C PRO A 144 12.83 -10.65 -0.39
N TYR A 145 13.23 -9.73 0.51
CA TYR A 145 13.14 -8.31 0.21
C TYR A 145 14.00 -8.00 -1.02
N GLN A 146 13.52 -7.08 -1.85
CA GLN A 146 14.32 -6.51 -2.92
C GLN A 146 14.46 -5.01 -2.74
N VAL A 147 15.57 -4.49 -3.23
CA VAL A 147 15.84 -3.05 -3.29
C VAL A 147 16.14 -2.69 -4.73
N THR A 148 15.29 -1.87 -5.32
CA THR A 148 15.48 -1.36 -6.67
C THR A 148 15.90 0.10 -6.59
N ARG A 149 16.95 0.47 -7.34
CA ARG A 149 17.40 1.85 -7.44
C ARG A 149 16.69 2.53 -8.61
N PHE A 150 16.13 3.70 -8.35
CA PHE A 150 15.55 4.57 -9.36
C PHE A 150 16.28 5.91 -9.38
N GLU A 151 16.51 6.44 -10.58
CA GLU A 151 17.10 7.77 -10.76
C GLU A 151 16.06 8.87 -10.48
N SER A 152 14.77 8.57 -10.61
CA SER A 152 13.68 9.51 -10.34
C SER A 152 12.39 8.82 -9.89
N LYS A 153 11.39 9.60 -9.43
CA LYS A 153 10.07 9.06 -9.06
C LYS A 153 9.21 8.73 -10.28
N GLU A 154 9.49 9.35 -11.43
CA GLU A 154 8.91 9.00 -12.72
C GLU A 154 9.30 7.56 -13.08
N GLN A 155 10.57 7.17 -12.93
CA GLN A 155 10.98 5.77 -13.18
C GLN A 155 10.31 4.78 -12.20
N LEU A 156 10.08 5.19 -10.96
CA LEU A 156 9.31 4.39 -9.99
C LEU A 156 7.85 4.26 -10.44
N ASN A 157 7.23 5.34 -10.95
CA ASN A 157 5.91 5.28 -11.55
C ASN A 157 5.87 4.26 -12.69
N ASP A 158 6.77 4.39 -13.65
CA ASP A 158 6.82 3.53 -14.85
C ASP A 158 6.96 2.06 -14.47
N TYR A 159 7.82 1.78 -13.49
CA TYR A 159 8.01 0.43 -12.95
C TYR A 159 6.73 -0.12 -12.31
N LEU A 160 6.11 0.64 -11.40
CA LEU A 160 4.91 0.19 -10.69
C LEU A 160 3.72 0.06 -11.64
N MET A 161 3.47 1.07 -12.47
CA MET A 161 2.37 1.06 -13.42
C MET A 161 2.59 -0.02 -14.49
N GLY A 162 3.82 -0.24 -14.95
CA GLY A 162 4.13 -1.36 -15.85
C GLY A 162 3.87 -2.75 -15.28
N MET A 163 3.87 -2.90 -13.95
CA MET A 163 3.54 -4.17 -13.28
C MET A 163 2.07 -4.32 -12.90
N TYR A 164 1.38 -3.22 -12.57
CA TYR A 164 0.03 -3.29 -11.97
C TYR A 164 -1.08 -2.78 -12.90
N ASP A 165 -0.76 -2.02 -13.95
CA ASP A 165 -1.70 -1.55 -14.97
C ASP A 165 -1.61 -2.43 -16.22
N THR A 166 -1.93 -3.72 -16.06
CA THR A 166 -1.70 -4.75 -17.08
C THR A 166 -2.97 -5.24 -17.77
N GLU A 167 -4.15 -4.84 -17.31
CA GLU A 167 -5.42 -5.37 -17.82
C GLU A 167 -6.13 -4.42 -18.80
N TRP A 168 -6.39 -4.92 -20.00
CA TRP A 168 -7.09 -4.18 -21.06
C TRP A 168 -8.61 -4.30 -20.89
N GLY A 169 -9.33 -3.19 -21.10
CA GLY A 169 -10.79 -3.19 -21.11
C GLY A 169 -11.47 -3.33 -19.75
N GLN A 170 -10.76 -3.20 -18.62
CA GLN A 170 -11.39 -3.23 -17.29
C GLN A 170 -12.43 -2.09 -17.12
N ASP A 171 -13.57 -2.43 -16.53
CA ASP A 171 -14.58 -1.43 -16.12
C ASP A 171 -14.27 -0.75 -14.78
N THR A 172 -12.99 -0.66 -14.42
CA THR A 172 -12.50 -0.04 -13.19
C THR A 172 -11.70 1.23 -13.51
N ALA A 173 -11.34 1.98 -12.48
CA ALA A 173 -10.35 3.03 -12.63
C ALA A 173 -8.96 2.39 -12.78
N LYS A 174 -8.09 3.04 -13.56
CA LYS A 174 -6.67 2.69 -13.60
C LYS A 174 -6.09 2.69 -12.18
N PRO A 175 -5.14 1.78 -11.87
CA PRO A 175 -4.38 1.84 -10.62
C PRO A 175 -3.76 3.22 -10.43
N PHE A 176 -3.57 3.62 -9.16
CA PHE A 176 -2.92 4.89 -8.85
C PHE A 176 -1.98 4.78 -7.66
N ILE A 177 -0.98 5.65 -7.66
CA ILE A 177 0.13 5.57 -6.70
C ILE A 177 -0.02 6.69 -5.67
N MET A 178 -0.17 6.30 -4.41
CA MET A 178 -0.14 7.22 -3.29
C MET A 178 1.25 7.23 -2.67
N GLU A 179 1.81 8.43 -2.47
CA GLU A 179 2.96 8.66 -1.62
C GLU A 179 2.47 9.20 -0.26
N ASN A 180 2.55 8.37 0.77
CA ASN A 180 1.91 8.57 2.06
C ASN A 180 0.40 8.84 1.88
N THR A 181 -0.04 10.07 2.17
CA THR A 181 -1.44 10.50 2.12
C THR A 181 -1.84 11.14 0.80
N LYS A 182 -0.91 11.37 -0.12
CA LYS A 182 -1.12 12.18 -1.33
C LYS A 182 -0.97 11.33 -2.57
N LEU A 183 -1.72 11.66 -3.62
CA LEU A 183 -1.40 11.16 -4.96
C LEU A 183 0.04 11.55 -5.27
N MET A 184 0.84 10.58 -5.70
CA MET A 184 2.22 10.82 -6.09
C MET A 184 2.24 11.86 -7.23
N LYS A 185 3.11 12.86 -7.12
CA LYS A 185 3.11 13.99 -8.06
C LYS A 185 3.43 13.53 -9.48
N GLU A 186 4.29 12.53 -9.59
CA GLU A 186 4.78 11.94 -10.83
C GLU A 186 3.83 10.88 -11.41
N TYR A 187 2.67 10.66 -10.76
CA TYR A 187 1.70 9.67 -11.21
C TYR A 187 1.25 9.92 -12.64
N HIS A 188 1.34 8.88 -13.46
CA HIS A 188 0.70 8.81 -14.76
C HIS A 188 0.37 7.34 -15.09
N ALA A 189 -0.76 7.11 -15.75
CA ALA A 189 -1.13 5.77 -16.22
C ALA A 189 -0.23 5.35 -17.39
N VAL A 190 -0.09 4.04 -17.60
CA VAL A 190 0.57 3.56 -18.83
C VAL A 190 -0.37 3.89 -19.99
N SER A 191 0.15 4.54 -21.03
CA SER A 191 -0.60 4.70 -22.28
C SER A 191 -0.94 3.33 -22.81
N ASP A 192 -2.18 3.12 -23.28
CA ASP A 192 -2.55 1.89 -24.00
C ASP A 192 -1.51 1.70 -25.14
N ARG A 193 -0.68 0.67 -25.04
CA ARG A 193 0.36 0.35 -26.03
C ARG A 193 -0.25 -0.35 -27.22
#